data_AF-A0A9E2CIJ2-F1
#
_entry.id   AF-A0A9E2CIJ2-F1
#
_cell.length_a   1.000
_cell.length_b   1.000
_cell.length_c   1.000
_cell.angle_alpha   90.00
_cell.angle_beta   90.00
_cell.angle_gamma   90.00
#
_symmetry.space_group_name_H-M   'P 1'
#
loop_
_entity.id
_entity.type
_entity.pdbx_description
1 polymer ?
#
loop_
_entity_poly.entity_id
_entity_poly.type
_entity_poly.pdbx_seq_one_letter_code
_entity_poly.pdbx_strand_id
1 'polypeptide(L)'
;MSRITVCCLALMVQAGIAAADSPEPSRRETHIRAGHGQTIVEVQHQPTPAGVLAGTTEVTYPHPRPRLAGFSPLVAITTSDAAHPLGDIELWAHEVTTSFTGELLNPFAADPFVVGVLDSGASVDLAAGTFADTLGLYGAALTPNVIPIGGVGGTTDAYVSYPVGFFAAGLSAIDTAGVLDFGALVGHWNVCGLAAPAIDCGNGEVLSAVIGTPFMAFYNSIIRVDTPRRVTVSDATYASPDVEILPLGETIPTYSHEIAMEFGPAAFITTASYFPDYEFLVTPITPTMLSELGISPTSGAFFATVRLRQGEATPDNPATSFRFMVDTGAQSSIISQSVAAQLSLPIEPDFTVDVCGVGGLVEGVEGFYIDYVKIDARGGALEFSRAPFVVLSIASPEGGTIDGVLGMNFFWNRNVVFEPTWELVSTDPEIYMLSETFLRVSSPVGVAYGDFDVDLDVDAGDAGMFMSCFTGPGPDLVSPECDHLDGDFDGDVDLVEYQQFQQCFSDSDVTANPTCGF
;
A
#
# COMPACT_ATOMS: atom_id res chain seq x y z
N MET A 1 -1.71 34.06 -9.10
CA MET A 1 -0.96 32.98 -8.45
C MET A 1 -1.67 31.68 -8.81
N SER A 2 -1.00 30.78 -9.51
CA SER A 2 -1.50 29.40 -9.68
C SER A 2 -1.37 28.70 -8.34
N ARG A 3 -2.37 27.92 -7.91
CA ARG A 3 -2.18 27.05 -6.74
C ARG A 3 -1.32 25.89 -7.19
N ILE A 4 -0.23 25.62 -6.47
CA ILE A 4 0.56 24.40 -6.64
C ILE A 4 -0.18 23.28 -5.90
N THR A 5 -0.17 22.10 -6.51
CA THR A 5 -0.93 20.93 -6.09
C THR A 5 0.05 19.76 -6.01
N VAL A 6 0.35 19.32 -4.79
CA VAL A 6 1.52 18.52 -4.37
C VAL A 6 1.21 17.02 -4.36
N CYS A 7 1.46 16.33 -5.47
CA CYS A 7 0.77 15.06 -5.76
C CYS A 7 1.27 13.82 -5.03
N CYS A 8 0.73 13.52 -3.84
CA CYS A 8 0.67 12.13 -3.38
C CYS A 8 -0.12 11.31 -4.41
N LEU A 9 0.02 9.98 -4.46
CA LEU A 9 -1.20 9.17 -4.69
C LEU A 9 -1.98 9.17 -3.37
N ALA A 10 -2.34 10.34 -2.87
CA ALA A 10 -3.59 11.03 -3.15
C ALA A 10 -3.51 12.50 -3.69
N LEU A 11 -4.12 12.93 -4.84
CA LEU A 11 -4.30 14.37 -5.20
C LEU A 11 -5.49 14.96 -6.06
N MET A 12 -5.26 15.71 -7.17
CA MET A 12 -6.05 16.91 -7.61
C MET A 12 -6.22 17.11 -9.14
N VAL A 13 -6.77 18.19 -9.75
CA VAL A 13 -6.72 19.68 -9.54
C VAL A 13 -8.09 20.41 -9.69
N GLN A 14 -8.39 21.29 -8.71
CA GLN A 14 -9.33 22.46 -8.66
C GLN A 14 -10.62 22.56 -9.53
N ALA A 15 -11.81 22.63 -8.88
CA ALA A 15 -12.55 23.90 -8.56
C ALA A 15 -14.10 23.77 -8.43
N GLY A 16 -14.72 24.13 -7.27
CA GLY A 16 -16.18 24.43 -7.21
C GLY A 16 -16.90 24.27 -5.85
N ILE A 17 -17.56 25.32 -5.36
CA ILE A 17 -18.25 25.45 -4.06
C ILE A 17 -19.66 24.79 -4.02
N ALA A 18 -20.00 24.02 -2.96
CA ALA A 18 -21.27 24.07 -2.16
C ALA A 18 -21.47 22.83 -1.24
N ALA A 19 -22.33 22.92 -0.22
CA ALA A 19 -22.51 21.92 0.85
C ALA A 19 -23.96 21.42 1.03
N ALA A 20 -24.16 20.23 1.62
CA ALA A 20 -25.16 19.92 2.67
C ALA A 20 -25.29 18.42 3.05
N ASP A 21 -25.40 18.17 4.38
CA ASP A 21 -26.14 17.15 5.16
C ASP A 21 -26.23 15.65 4.78
N SER A 22 -25.97 14.81 5.79
CA SER A 22 -26.01 13.33 5.80
C SER A 22 -27.21 12.73 6.56
N PRO A 23 -27.51 11.44 6.33
CA PRO A 23 -27.90 10.54 7.44
C PRO A 23 -27.30 9.12 7.37
N GLU A 24 -27.16 8.47 8.53
CA GLU A 24 -26.54 7.14 8.76
C GLU A 24 -27.20 5.95 8.04
N PRO A 25 -26.42 4.91 7.66
CA PRO A 25 -26.89 3.54 7.44
C PRO A 25 -26.58 2.58 8.60
N SER A 26 -27.22 1.40 8.59
CA SER A 26 -27.25 0.46 9.72
C SER A 26 -26.43 -0.81 9.50
N ARG A 27 -25.67 -1.20 10.53
CA ARG A 27 -24.98 -2.50 10.73
C ARG A 27 -25.50 -3.71 9.93
N ARG A 28 -24.59 -4.30 9.16
CA ARG A 28 -24.29 -5.74 9.18
C ARG A 28 -22.77 -5.90 9.30
N GLU A 29 -22.31 -6.71 10.25
CA GLU A 29 -20.89 -6.86 10.56
C GLU A 29 -20.37 -8.20 10.02
N THR A 30 -19.54 -8.15 8.98
CA THR A 30 -18.59 -9.20 8.56
C THR A 30 -17.32 -8.48 8.11
N HIS A 31 -16.48 -8.10 9.06
CA HIS A 31 -15.26 -7.33 8.80
C HIS A 31 -14.04 -8.25 8.80
N ILE A 32 -13.48 -8.52 7.63
CA ILE A 32 -12.09 -8.99 7.52
C ILE A 32 -11.23 -7.77 7.85
N ARG A 33 -10.54 -7.79 9.00
CA ARG A 33 -9.82 -6.62 9.52
C ARG A 33 -8.33 -6.67 9.17
N ALA A 34 -7.89 -5.77 8.30
CA ALA A 34 -6.49 -5.43 8.12
C ALA A 34 -6.35 -3.94 7.77
N GLY A 35 -6.35 -3.06 8.77
CA GLY A 35 -5.93 -1.66 8.59
C GLY A 35 -4.40 -1.55 8.60
N HIS A 36 -3.74 -0.64 7.87
CA HIS A 36 -4.24 0.52 7.12
C HIS A 36 -3.59 0.59 5.72
N GLY A 37 -4.07 1.47 4.84
CA GLY A 37 -3.72 1.49 3.41
C GLY A 37 -4.78 0.75 2.58
N GLN A 38 -5.02 1.17 1.33
CA GLN A 38 -6.30 0.99 0.61
C GLN A 38 -6.96 -0.39 0.86
N THR A 39 -8.06 -0.37 1.62
CA THR A 39 -8.71 -1.57 2.16
C THR A 39 -9.98 -1.88 1.39
N ILE A 40 -10.20 -3.16 1.10
CA ILE A 40 -11.48 -3.68 0.60
C ILE A 40 -12.37 -3.99 1.81
N VAL A 41 -13.47 -3.25 1.93
CA VAL A 41 -14.33 -3.22 3.12
C VAL A 41 -15.47 -4.23 3.03
N GLU A 42 -16.07 -4.35 1.86
CA GLU A 42 -17.14 -5.28 1.52
C GLU A 42 -16.92 -5.75 0.08
N VAL A 43 -17.34 -6.98 -0.22
CA VAL A 43 -17.36 -7.55 -1.56
C VAL A 43 -18.75 -8.10 -1.82
N GLN A 44 -19.30 -7.80 -3.01
CA GLN A 44 -20.60 -8.30 -3.44
C GLN A 44 -20.45 -9.00 -4.79
N HIS A 45 -20.91 -10.25 -4.84
CA HIS A 45 -20.90 -11.04 -6.07
C HIS A 45 -22.16 -10.78 -6.92
N GLN A 46 -21.98 -10.55 -8.22
CA GLN A 46 -23.10 -10.51 -9.18
C GLN A 46 -23.43 -11.95 -9.60
N PRO A 47 -24.65 -12.47 -9.33
CA PRO A 47 -24.98 -13.86 -9.65
C PRO A 47 -24.98 -14.08 -11.16
N THR A 48 -24.02 -14.88 -11.64
CA THR A 48 -23.88 -15.17 -13.08
C THR A 48 -25.21 -15.70 -13.65
N PRO A 49 -25.73 -15.15 -14.76
CA PRO A 49 -26.99 -15.61 -15.34
C PRO A 49 -26.93 -17.11 -15.69
N ALA A 50 -27.78 -17.91 -15.03
CA ALA A 50 -27.77 -19.38 -15.04
C ALA A 50 -28.23 -20.04 -16.38
N GLY A 51 -27.74 -19.53 -17.51
CA GLY A 51 -28.20 -19.87 -18.87
C GLY A 51 -27.15 -20.46 -19.83
N VAL A 52 -25.87 -20.47 -19.49
CA VAL A 52 -24.79 -20.85 -20.43
C VAL A 52 -24.40 -22.33 -20.29
N LEU A 53 -25.28 -23.16 -20.85
CA LEU A 53 -25.04 -24.48 -21.48
C LEU A 53 -23.82 -25.34 -21.02
N ALA A 54 -24.13 -26.47 -20.38
CA ALA A 54 -23.22 -27.60 -20.24
C ALA A 54 -22.66 -28.08 -21.60
N GLY A 55 -21.33 -28.10 -21.72
CA GLY A 55 -20.63 -28.55 -22.92
C GLY A 55 -19.30 -27.84 -23.23
N THR A 56 -18.97 -26.78 -22.49
CA THR A 56 -17.63 -26.18 -22.52
C THR A 56 -16.59 -27.14 -21.93
N THR A 57 -15.42 -27.22 -22.56
CA THR A 57 -14.24 -27.78 -21.91
C THR A 57 -13.88 -26.92 -20.71
N GLU A 58 -13.64 -27.58 -19.58
CA GLU A 58 -13.15 -26.99 -18.34
C GLU A 58 -11.94 -26.10 -18.62
N VAL A 59 -12.01 -24.82 -18.22
CA VAL A 59 -10.96 -23.84 -18.51
C VAL A 59 -9.84 -24.02 -17.50
N THR A 60 -8.80 -24.75 -17.88
CA THR A 60 -7.63 -24.95 -17.01
C THR A 60 -6.82 -23.66 -16.94
N TYR A 61 -6.68 -23.09 -15.75
CA TYR A 61 -5.84 -21.92 -15.49
C TYR A 61 -4.40 -22.37 -15.12
N PRO A 62 -3.39 -22.14 -15.98
CA PRO A 62 -2.06 -22.75 -15.83
C PRO A 62 -1.11 -21.98 -14.89
N HIS A 63 -1.55 -20.84 -14.35
CA HIS A 63 -0.77 -19.97 -13.49
C HIS A 63 -1.49 -19.74 -12.14
N PRO A 64 -0.75 -19.39 -11.06
CA PRO A 64 -1.36 -19.07 -9.77
C PRO A 64 -2.39 -17.94 -9.86
N ARG A 65 -3.43 -18.02 -9.00
CA ARG A 65 -4.35 -16.92 -8.73
C ARG A 65 -3.79 -16.06 -7.58
N PRO A 66 -3.68 -14.73 -7.74
CA PRO A 66 -3.47 -13.83 -6.62
C PRO A 66 -4.80 -13.61 -5.87
N ARG A 67 -4.72 -13.34 -4.56
CA ARG A 67 -5.90 -12.99 -3.75
C ARG A 67 -6.49 -11.64 -4.22
N LEU A 68 -7.71 -11.32 -3.77
CA LEU A 68 -8.32 -10.00 -4.00
C LEU A 68 -7.57 -8.91 -3.20
N ALA A 69 -7.37 -9.13 -1.89
CA ALA A 69 -6.53 -8.30 -1.04
C ALA A 69 -5.20 -8.99 -0.71
N GLY A 70 -4.13 -8.21 -0.61
CA GLY A 70 -2.85 -8.61 -0.01
C GLY A 70 -2.68 -8.00 1.38
N PHE A 71 -1.43 -7.93 1.84
CA PHE A 71 -1.07 -7.31 3.12
C PHE A 71 -0.87 -5.79 3.00
N SER A 72 -0.90 -5.09 4.13
CA SER A 72 -0.31 -3.77 4.30
C SER A 72 0.97 -3.88 5.14
N PRO A 73 2.14 -3.38 4.69
CA PRO A 73 3.36 -3.40 5.49
C PRO A 73 3.30 -2.29 6.56
N LEU A 74 3.09 -2.70 7.81
CA LEU A 74 2.92 -1.80 8.94
C LEU A 74 4.26 -1.47 9.62
N VAL A 75 4.39 -0.22 10.04
CA VAL A 75 5.57 0.35 10.71
C VAL A 75 5.16 1.16 11.93
N ALA A 76 6.00 1.16 12.97
CA ALA A 76 5.93 2.11 14.06
C ALA A 76 6.51 3.44 13.59
N ILE A 77 5.75 4.53 13.72
CA ILE A 77 6.12 5.88 13.28
C ILE A 77 6.18 6.81 14.49
N THR A 78 7.24 7.60 14.61
CA THR A 78 7.38 8.69 15.59
C THR A 78 7.95 9.93 14.95
N THR A 79 7.78 11.08 15.59
CA THR A 79 8.28 12.39 15.13
C THR A 79 9.20 13.06 16.17
N SER A 80 10.00 14.04 15.71
CA SER A 80 10.85 14.85 16.58
C SER A 80 10.86 16.33 16.17
N ASP A 81 11.43 17.17 17.03
CA ASP A 81 11.72 18.59 16.76
C ASP A 81 12.99 18.84 15.90
N ALA A 82 13.60 17.79 15.32
CA ALA A 82 14.81 17.90 14.52
C ALA A 82 14.59 18.68 13.21
N ALA A 83 15.17 19.89 13.15
CA ALA A 83 15.10 20.81 12.04
C ALA A 83 16.36 21.67 11.93
N HIS A 84 16.65 22.22 10.74
CA HIS A 84 17.73 23.20 10.59
C HIS A 84 17.38 24.52 11.31
N PRO A 85 18.34 25.21 11.94
CA PRO A 85 18.10 26.51 12.54
C PRO A 85 17.66 27.56 11.52
N LEU A 86 16.69 28.41 11.87
CA LEU A 86 16.27 29.51 11.01
C LEU A 86 17.44 30.44 10.65
N GLY A 87 17.66 30.65 9.36
CA GLY A 87 18.76 31.46 8.83
C GLY A 87 19.99 30.67 8.40
N ASP A 88 19.97 29.34 8.51
CA ASP A 88 20.92 28.46 7.82
C ASP A 88 20.77 28.60 6.28
N ILE A 89 21.88 28.39 5.55
CA ILE A 89 21.85 28.28 4.09
C ILE A 89 21.33 26.91 3.64
N GLU A 90 21.47 25.91 4.49
CA GLU A 90 20.99 24.52 4.30
C GLU A 90 19.59 24.33 4.92
N LEU A 91 18.85 25.41 5.20
CA LEU A 91 17.51 25.37 5.81
C LEU A 91 16.49 24.46 5.06
N TRP A 92 16.74 24.14 3.79
CA TRP A 92 15.88 23.29 2.94
C TRP A 92 16.43 21.88 2.71
N ALA A 93 17.62 21.58 3.25
CA ALA A 93 18.28 20.30 3.08
C ALA A 93 17.45 19.21 3.77
N HIS A 94 17.10 18.18 3.00
CA HIS A 94 16.56 16.93 3.53
C HIS A 94 17.71 16.09 4.07
N GLU A 95 17.59 15.67 5.32
CA GLU A 95 18.65 14.94 6.02
C GLU A 95 18.20 13.52 6.35
N VAL A 96 19.04 12.53 6.04
CA VAL A 96 18.75 11.09 6.21
C VAL A 96 19.62 10.56 7.36
N THR A 97 19.03 9.83 8.31
CA THR A 97 19.72 9.41 9.55
C THR A 97 19.41 7.97 9.95
N THR A 98 20.42 7.25 10.41
CA THR A 98 20.32 5.85 10.82
C THR A 98 19.96 5.68 12.30
N SER A 99 19.49 6.75 12.94
CA SER A 99 19.10 6.76 14.37
C SER A 99 18.13 7.90 14.68
N PHE A 100 17.26 7.72 15.68
CA PHE A 100 16.42 8.80 16.20
C PHE A 100 17.23 10.06 16.55
N THR A 101 16.74 11.23 16.11
CA THR A 101 17.44 12.52 16.20
C THR A 101 16.45 13.59 16.68
N GLY A 102 16.88 14.48 17.59
CA GLY A 102 16.03 15.50 18.22
C GLY A 102 15.34 15.01 19.50
N GLU A 103 14.39 15.79 20.00
CA GLU A 103 13.48 15.45 21.10
C GLU A 103 12.10 15.10 20.55
N LEU A 104 11.32 14.27 21.25
CA LEU A 104 9.96 13.90 20.85
C LEU A 104 9.06 15.12 20.64
N LEU A 105 8.35 15.18 19.50
CA LEU A 105 7.48 16.32 19.18
C LEU A 105 6.25 16.40 20.11
N ASN A 106 5.76 15.25 20.60
CA ASN A 106 4.78 15.15 21.68
C ASN A 106 5.29 14.23 22.82
N PRO A 107 6.06 14.77 23.78
CA PRO A 107 6.61 13.99 24.88
C PRO A 107 5.57 13.68 25.99
N PHE A 108 4.29 14.01 25.77
CA PHE A 108 3.19 13.80 26.72
C PHE A 108 2.16 12.76 26.25
N ALA A 109 2.29 12.24 25.03
CA ALA A 109 1.55 11.08 24.58
C ALA A 109 1.89 9.86 25.48
N ALA A 110 0.90 9.02 25.76
CA ALA A 110 1.12 7.79 26.54
C ALA A 110 2.04 6.83 25.77
N ASP A 111 1.71 6.64 24.48
CA ASP A 111 2.51 5.95 23.48
C ASP A 111 2.99 7.04 22.49
N PRO A 112 4.28 7.43 22.46
CA PRO A 112 4.77 8.57 21.67
C PRO A 112 4.97 8.23 20.18
N PHE A 113 4.25 7.22 19.69
CA PHE A 113 4.35 6.70 18.33
C PHE A 113 2.97 6.21 17.89
N VAL A 114 2.81 5.93 16.60
CA VAL A 114 1.60 5.31 16.03
C VAL A 114 1.99 4.14 15.13
N VAL A 115 1.10 3.18 14.95
CA VAL A 115 1.25 2.17 13.89
C VAL A 115 0.63 2.74 12.61
N GLY A 116 1.44 2.84 11.55
CA GLY A 116 1.05 3.33 10.24
C GLY A 116 1.60 2.47 9.11
N VAL A 117 1.51 2.98 7.89
CA VAL A 117 1.77 2.23 6.65
C VAL A 117 3.05 2.69 5.99
N LEU A 118 3.80 1.75 5.42
CA LEU A 118 4.90 2.05 4.50
C LEU A 118 4.36 2.04 3.05
N ASP A 119 4.30 3.19 2.39
CA ASP A 119 3.49 3.41 1.19
C ASP A 119 4.31 4.05 0.05
N SER A 120 4.65 3.26 -0.96
CA SER A 120 5.37 3.71 -2.16
C SER A 120 4.52 4.49 -3.18
N GLY A 121 3.20 4.57 -2.98
CA GLY A 121 2.28 5.43 -3.73
C GLY A 121 2.12 6.82 -3.12
N ALA A 122 2.18 6.95 -1.80
CA ALA A 122 2.18 8.23 -1.10
C ALA A 122 3.49 9.00 -1.34
N SER A 123 3.42 10.23 -1.86
CA SER A 123 4.62 11.03 -2.16
C SER A 123 5.05 11.99 -1.06
N VAL A 124 4.44 11.87 0.12
CA VAL A 124 4.72 12.65 1.34
C VAL A 124 4.47 11.78 2.56
N ASP A 125 5.06 12.17 3.68
CA ASP A 125 4.78 11.60 4.99
C ASP A 125 3.57 12.31 5.63
N LEU A 126 2.65 11.53 6.18
CA LEU A 126 1.32 12.01 6.58
C LEU A 126 0.86 11.38 7.90
N ALA A 127 0.12 12.14 8.70
CA ALA A 127 -0.69 11.62 9.79
C ALA A 127 -2.10 12.24 9.76
N ALA A 128 -3.10 11.51 10.25
CA ALA A 128 -4.50 11.94 10.20
C ALA A 128 -5.17 11.91 11.58
N GLY A 129 -6.06 12.88 11.83
CA GLY A 129 -6.90 12.94 13.03
C GLY A 129 -6.09 12.84 14.33
N THR A 130 -6.54 11.99 15.26
CA THR A 130 -5.89 11.79 16.56
C THR A 130 -4.48 11.23 16.48
N PHE A 131 -4.10 10.57 15.36
CA PHE A 131 -2.74 10.07 15.17
C PHE A 131 -1.76 11.21 14.86
N ALA A 132 -2.21 12.27 14.18
CA ALA A 132 -1.44 13.51 14.04
C ALA A 132 -1.23 14.19 15.41
N ASP A 133 -2.24 14.17 16.29
CA ASP A 133 -2.12 14.68 17.66
C ASP A 133 -1.10 13.86 18.48
N THR A 134 -1.15 12.52 18.41
CA THR A 134 -0.15 11.64 19.04
C THR A 134 1.27 11.95 18.55
N LEU A 135 1.43 12.19 17.24
CA LEU A 135 2.70 12.58 16.62
C LEU A 135 3.05 14.07 16.79
N GLY A 136 2.35 14.86 17.61
CA GLY A 136 2.70 16.26 17.85
C GLY A 136 2.48 17.20 16.67
N LEU A 137 1.87 16.75 15.58
CA LEU A 137 1.63 17.49 14.35
C LEU A 137 0.38 18.40 14.49
N TYR A 138 0.38 19.24 15.51
CA TYR A 138 -0.72 20.15 15.84
C TYR A 138 -0.22 21.53 16.32
N GLY A 139 -1.11 22.52 16.29
CA GLY A 139 -0.86 23.84 16.87
C GLY A 139 0.38 24.54 16.28
N ALA A 140 1.43 24.70 17.08
CA ALA A 140 2.65 25.39 16.67
C ALA A 140 3.54 24.59 15.71
N ALA A 141 3.34 23.27 15.61
CA ALA A 141 4.03 22.42 14.62
C ALA A 141 3.46 22.58 13.20
N LEU A 142 2.32 23.28 13.03
CA LEU A 142 1.66 23.46 11.74
C LEU A 142 1.80 24.88 11.20
N THR A 143 2.00 24.98 9.89
CA THR A 143 1.91 26.24 9.15
C THR A 143 0.44 26.61 8.92
N PRO A 144 0.13 27.87 8.53
CA PRO A 144 -1.21 28.23 8.06
C PRO A 144 -1.53 27.68 6.65
N ASN A 145 -0.61 26.96 6.00
CA ASN A 145 -0.78 26.46 4.63
C ASN A 145 -1.46 25.09 4.65
N VAL A 146 -2.42 24.92 3.74
CA VAL A 146 -3.15 23.65 3.53
C VAL A 146 -3.02 23.21 2.08
N ILE A 147 -2.94 21.89 1.88
CA ILE A 147 -2.82 21.23 0.59
C ILE A 147 -3.90 20.14 0.49
N PRO A 148 -4.73 20.13 -0.57
CA PRO A 148 -5.71 19.07 -0.79
C PRO A 148 -5.03 17.76 -1.21
N ILE A 149 -5.05 16.76 -0.33
CA ILE A 149 -4.70 15.37 -0.62
C ILE A 149 -5.93 14.64 -1.17
N GLY A 150 -5.79 13.78 -2.19
CA GLY A 150 -6.95 13.15 -2.86
C GLY A 150 -6.83 11.73 -3.42
N GLY A 151 -7.28 10.74 -2.65
CA GLY A 151 -7.10 9.33 -2.99
C GLY A 151 -8.34 8.76 -3.68
N VAL A 152 -8.61 7.48 -3.40
CA VAL A 152 -9.78 6.76 -3.90
C VAL A 152 -11.09 7.49 -3.59
N GLY A 153 -11.28 7.92 -2.34
CA GLY A 153 -12.49 8.61 -1.87
C GLY A 153 -12.65 10.07 -2.31
N GLY A 154 -11.74 10.60 -3.15
CA GLY A 154 -11.68 12.02 -3.47
C GLY A 154 -10.77 12.80 -2.51
N THR A 155 -11.04 14.09 -2.28
CA THR A 155 -10.07 15.02 -1.69
C THR A 155 -10.40 15.53 -0.28
N THR A 156 -9.40 15.66 0.59
CA THR A 156 -9.46 16.38 1.88
C THR A 156 -8.28 17.36 2.01
N ASP A 157 -8.45 18.47 2.73
CA ASP A 157 -7.38 19.46 2.96
C ASP A 157 -6.53 19.04 4.17
N ALA A 158 -5.21 18.92 4.00
CA ALA A 158 -4.25 18.66 5.07
C ALA A 158 -3.33 19.86 5.32
N TYR A 159 -2.96 20.11 6.58
CA TYR A 159 -2.04 21.17 6.96
C TYR A 159 -0.58 20.74 6.71
N VAL A 160 0.24 21.67 6.21
CA VAL A 160 1.68 21.46 6.07
C VAL A 160 2.36 21.76 7.41
N SER A 161 3.21 20.86 7.91
CA SER A 161 3.99 21.10 9.12
C SER A 161 5.11 22.12 8.91
N TYR A 162 5.61 22.70 9.99
CA TYR A 162 6.98 23.22 10.02
C TYR A 162 7.98 22.04 9.92
N PRO A 163 9.27 22.29 9.65
CA PRO A 163 10.26 21.22 9.55
C PRO A 163 10.37 20.44 10.87
N VAL A 164 10.36 19.11 10.76
CA VAL A 164 10.38 18.13 11.86
C VAL A 164 11.22 16.91 11.42
N GLY A 165 11.45 15.98 12.35
CA GLY A 165 11.91 14.63 12.04
C GLY A 165 10.75 13.64 11.94
N PHE A 166 10.80 12.71 10.99
CA PHE A 166 9.97 11.51 10.89
C PHE A 166 10.87 10.27 10.94
N PHE A 167 10.51 9.31 11.80
CA PHE A 167 11.28 8.09 12.03
C PHE A 167 10.37 6.88 12.02
N ALA A 168 10.87 5.78 11.46
CA ALA A 168 10.14 4.53 11.36
C ALA A 168 11.01 3.30 11.66
N ALA A 169 10.34 2.25 12.11
CA ALA A 169 10.86 0.88 12.19
C ALA A 169 9.70 -0.10 12.01
N GLY A 170 9.97 -1.36 11.67
CA GLY A 170 8.93 -2.39 11.64
C GLY A 170 8.35 -2.71 13.02
N LEU A 171 7.26 -3.47 13.04
CA LEU A 171 6.59 -3.87 14.28
C LEU A 171 7.50 -4.66 15.24
N SER A 172 8.59 -5.27 14.75
CA SER A 172 9.62 -5.93 15.58
C SER A 172 10.38 -4.98 16.51
N ALA A 173 10.28 -3.66 16.33
CA ALA A 173 10.79 -2.65 17.25
C ALA A 173 9.85 -2.38 18.45
N ILE A 174 8.63 -2.93 18.47
CA ILE A 174 7.69 -2.81 19.58
C ILE A 174 7.78 -4.07 20.45
N ASP A 175 8.02 -3.90 21.75
CA ASP A 175 8.11 -5.01 22.69
C ASP A 175 6.74 -5.58 23.11
N THR A 176 6.75 -6.68 23.87
CA THR A 176 5.53 -7.33 24.38
C THR A 176 4.72 -6.49 25.38
N ALA A 177 5.23 -5.33 25.81
CA ALA A 177 4.53 -4.36 26.64
C ALA A 177 4.00 -3.16 25.83
N GLY A 178 4.14 -3.17 24.49
CA GLY A 178 3.72 -2.09 23.60
C GLY A 178 4.74 -0.95 23.50
N VAL A 179 5.96 -1.11 24.01
CA VAL A 179 6.97 -0.04 24.06
C VAL A 179 7.89 -0.10 22.83
N LEU A 180 8.02 1.03 22.14
CA LEU A 180 8.90 1.19 20.98
C LEU A 180 10.38 1.35 21.38
N ASP A 181 11.27 0.57 20.77
CA ASP A 181 12.73 0.75 20.85
C ASP A 181 13.20 1.86 19.89
N PHE A 182 13.48 3.02 20.45
CA PHE A 182 14.04 4.16 19.71
C PHE A 182 15.43 3.90 19.11
N GLY A 183 16.15 2.86 19.57
CA GLY A 183 17.42 2.42 19.00
C GLY A 183 17.29 1.68 17.67
N ALA A 184 16.08 1.19 17.34
CA ALA A 184 15.79 0.52 16.06
C ALA A 184 15.28 1.47 14.96
N LEU A 185 15.01 2.73 15.31
CA LEU A 185 14.47 3.72 14.38
C LEU A 185 15.51 4.27 13.42
N VAL A 186 15.17 4.27 12.13
CA VAL A 186 15.82 5.11 11.11
C VAL A 186 14.86 6.22 10.67
N GLY A 187 15.36 7.30 10.07
CA GLY A 187 14.48 8.41 9.73
C GLY A 187 15.07 9.46 8.82
N HIS A 188 14.24 10.45 8.51
CA HIS A 188 14.68 11.69 7.91
C HIS A 188 14.25 12.88 8.76
N TRP A 189 15.00 13.97 8.70
CA TRP A 189 14.70 15.18 9.45
C TRP A 189 14.93 16.43 8.63
N ASN A 190 14.51 17.57 9.19
CA ASN A 190 14.24 18.78 8.43
C ASN A 190 13.27 18.53 7.26
N VAL A 191 12.19 17.78 7.54
CA VAL A 191 11.13 17.48 6.57
C VAL A 191 9.81 18.10 7.00
N CYS A 192 8.96 18.45 6.03
CA CYS A 192 7.61 18.95 6.29
C CYS A 192 6.60 17.85 5.96
N GLY A 193 5.93 17.29 6.95
CA GLY A 193 4.87 16.31 6.76
C GLY A 193 3.49 16.96 6.59
N LEU A 194 2.47 16.14 6.39
CA LEU A 194 1.07 16.57 6.36
C LEU A 194 0.28 16.10 7.59
N ALA A 195 -0.50 17.01 8.16
CA ALA A 195 -1.49 16.71 9.20
C ALA A 195 -2.91 16.86 8.61
N ALA A 196 -3.55 15.73 8.32
CA ALA A 196 -4.91 15.67 7.81
C ALA A 196 -5.94 15.65 8.96
N PRO A 197 -7.19 16.08 8.71
CA PRO A 197 -8.34 15.67 9.51
C PRO A 197 -8.45 14.15 9.60
N ALA A 198 -9.28 13.62 10.51
CA ALA A 198 -9.57 12.19 10.53
C ALA A 198 -10.14 11.75 9.17
N ILE A 199 -9.52 10.73 8.57
CA ILE A 199 -9.99 10.08 7.35
C ILE A 199 -10.61 8.76 7.81
N ASP A 200 -11.94 8.74 7.85
CA ASP A 200 -12.77 7.63 8.34
C ASP A 200 -13.47 6.96 7.16
N CYS A 201 -13.44 5.63 7.14
CA CYS A 201 -14.03 4.78 6.13
C CYS A 201 -15.52 4.46 6.41
N GLY A 202 -16.10 4.95 7.51
CA GLY A 202 -17.50 4.71 7.92
C GLY A 202 -17.77 3.33 8.53
N ASN A 203 -16.85 2.38 8.36
CA ASN A 203 -16.85 1.03 8.92
C ASN A 203 -16.06 0.91 10.26
N GLY A 204 -15.47 2.01 10.74
CA GLY A 204 -14.58 2.04 11.91
C GLY A 204 -13.09 1.92 11.59
N GLU A 205 -12.71 1.73 10.32
CA GLU A 205 -11.34 1.92 9.84
C GLU A 205 -11.06 3.41 9.64
N VAL A 206 -9.87 3.80 10.06
CA VAL A 206 -9.38 5.18 9.98
C VAL A 206 -7.96 5.15 9.43
N LEU A 207 -7.58 6.07 8.54
CA LEU A 207 -6.16 6.19 8.18
C LEU A 207 -5.40 6.75 9.38
N SER A 208 -4.32 6.09 9.81
CA SER A 208 -3.51 6.53 10.94
C SER A 208 -2.38 7.48 10.51
N ALA A 209 -1.33 6.92 9.94
CA ALA A 209 -0.17 7.62 9.40
C ALA A 209 0.47 6.80 8.28
N VAL A 210 1.26 7.50 7.46
CA VAL A 210 1.87 6.99 6.24
C VAL A 210 3.31 7.52 6.15
N ILE A 211 4.25 6.62 5.85
CA ILE A 211 5.63 6.94 5.45
C ILE A 211 5.72 6.78 3.94
N GLY A 212 6.06 7.86 3.24
CA GLY A 212 5.95 7.97 1.79
C GLY A 212 7.26 7.82 1.03
N THR A 213 7.23 8.08 -0.29
CA THR A 213 8.41 8.07 -1.16
C THR A 213 9.56 9.00 -0.75
N PRO A 214 9.37 10.15 -0.06
CA PRO A 214 10.48 10.98 0.43
C PRO A 214 11.29 10.33 1.56
N PHE A 215 10.74 9.30 2.19
CA PHE A 215 11.47 8.39 3.07
C PHE A 215 11.93 7.17 2.28
N MET A 216 11.00 6.46 1.62
CA MET A 216 11.26 5.15 0.99
C MET A 216 12.29 5.20 -0.14
N ALA A 217 12.50 6.34 -0.80
CA ALA A 217 13.56 6.46 -1.80
C ALA A 217 14.99 6.42 -1.21
N PHE A 218 15.16 6.61 0.10
CA PHE A 218 16.46 6.70 0.78
C PHE A 218 16.75 5.50 1.69
N TYR A 219 15.90 4.47 1.67
CA TYR A 219 16.05 3.26 2.45
C TYR A 219 15.68 2.02 1.64
N ASN A 220 16.40 0.93 1.87
CA ASN A 220 15.94 -0.38 1.47
C ASN A 220 14.82 -0.81 2.41
N SER A 221 13.66 -1.19 1.89
CA SER A 221 12.55 -1.70 2.69
C SER A 221 12.34 -3.18 2.40
N ILE A 222 12.68 -4.04 3.36
CA ILE A 222 12.54 -5.49 3.27
C ILE A 222 11.23 -5.87 3.97
N ILE A 223 10.33 -6.54 3.25
CA ILE A 223 9.03 -7.01 3.75
C ILE A 223 9.07 -8.54 3.75
N ARG A 224 9.03 -9.15 4.95
CA ARG A 224 9.10 -10.60 5.16
C ARG A 224 7.72 -11.17 5.50
N VAL A 225 7.05 -11.70 4.48
CA VAL A 225 5.81 -12.47 4.61
C VAL A 225 6.07 -13.80 5.33
N ASP A 226 7.26 -14.38 5.17
CA ASP A 226 7.70 -15.58 5.92
C ASP A 226 7.96 -15.36 7.42
N THR A 227 7.76 -14.14 7.90
CA THR A 227 8.01 -13.73 9.28
C THR A 227 6.97 -12.69 9.71
N PRO A 228 5.68 -13.03 9.90
CA PRO A 228 4.70 -12.04 10.36
C PRO A 228 4.99 -11.58 11.80
N ARG A 229 4.44 -10.42 12.15
CA ARG A 229 4.52 -9.78 13.46
C ARG A 229 3.13 -9.44 13.94
N ARG A 230 2.84 -9.81 15.19
CA ARG A 230 1.66 -9.38 15.96
C ARG A 230 2.13 -8.54 17.15
N VAL A 231 1.56 -7.35 17.33
CA VAL A 231 1.87 -6.44 18.45
C VAL A 231 0.59 -5.79 18.97
N THR A 232 0.55 -5.48 20.26
CA THR A 232 -0.59 -4.76 20.88
C THR A 232 -0.13 -3.38 21.36
N VAL A 233 -0.79 -2.32 20.89
CA VAL A 233 -0.51 -0.92 21.22
C VAL A 233 -1.85 -0.25 21.55
N SER A 234 -1.94 0.43 22.69
CA SER A 234 -3.15 1.14 23.14
C SER A 234 -4.46 0.31 23.05
N ASP A 235 -4.41 -0.96 23.49
CA ASP A 235 -5.49 -1.98 23.38
C ASP A 235 -5.86 -2.46 21.96
N ALA A 236 -5.26 -1.90 20.90
CA ALA A 236 -5.39 -2.39 19.52
C ALA A 236 -4.30 -3.42 19.19
N THR A 237 -4.66 -4.51 18.52
CA THR A 237 -3.68 -5.50 18.01
C THR A 237 -3.49 -5.30 16.51
N TYR A 238 -2.23 -5.25 16.09
CA TYR A 238 -1.81 -5.06 14.71
C TYR A 238 -1.06 -6.31 14.23
N ALA A 239 -1.35 -6.73 13.00
CA ALA A 239 -0.69 -7.85 12.33
C ALA A 239 -0.17 -7.39 10.96
N SER A 240 1.06 -7.79 10.61
CA SER A 240 1.71 -7.45 9.34
C SER A 240 2.92 -8.36 9.11
N PRO A 241 3.38 -8.57 7.86
CA PRO A 241 4.75 -9.00 7.58
C PRO A 241 5.80 -8.19 8.37
N ASP A 242 6.92 -8.79 8.75
CA ASP A 242 8.04 -8.09 9.39
C ASP A 242 8.69 -7.13 8.39
N VAL A 243 8.71 -5.85 8.73
CA VAL A 243 9.31 -4.79 7.92
C VAL A 243 10.69 -4.43 8.50
N GLU A 244 11.73 -4.58 7.70
CA GLU A 244 13.10 -4.19 8.08
C GLU A 244 13.56 -3.06 7.15
N ILE A 245 13.85 -1.90 7.74
CA ILE A 245 14.24 -0.68 7.03
C ILE A 245 15.75 -0.50 7.19
N LEU A 246 16.50 -0.65 6.09
CA LEU A 246 17.96 -0.59 6.10
C LEU A 246 18.49 0.61 5.30
N PRO A 247 19.58 1.26 5.74
CA PRO A 247 20.29 2.25 4.96
C PRO A 247 20.69 1.75 3.56
N LEU A 248 20.86 2.66 2.62
CA LEU A 248 21.38 2.32 1.30
C LEU A 248 22.81 1.76 1.39
N GLY A 249 23.12 0.76 0.58
CA GLY A 249 24.42 0.08 0.59
C GLY A 249 24.59 -1.00 1.66
N GLU A 250 23.65 -1.16 2.59
CA GLU A 250 23.62 -2.33 3.48
C GLU A 250 23.28 -3.63 2.74
N THR A 251 23.59 -4.77 3.37
CA THR A 251 23.36 -6.08 2.75
C THR A 251 21.89 -6.48 2.82
N ILE A 252 21.20 -6.45 1.67
CA ILE A 252 19.82 -6.91 1.52
C ILE A 252 19.72 -8.40 1.08
N PRO A 253 18.59 -9.07 1.34
CA PRO A 253 18.33 -10.42 0.79
C PRO A 253 18.32 -10.46 -0.74
N THR A 254 18.94 -11.49 -1.32
CA THR A 254 18.87 -11.77 -2.75
C THR A 254 17.68 -12.66 -3.07
N TYR A 255 16.77 -12.19 -3.93
CA TYR A 255 15.58 -12.92 -4.35
C TYR A 255 15.62 -13.36 -5.83
N SER A 256 14.74 -14.29 -6.21
CA SER A 256 14.76 -14.94 -7.52
C SER A 256 14.22 -14.08 -8.67
N HIS A 257 13.44 -13.05 -8.36
CA HIS A 257 12.90 -12.11 -9.33
C HIS A 257 13.27 -10.67 -8.96
N GLU A 258 13.48 -9.84 -9.96
CA GLU A 258 13.66 -8.40 -9.80
C GLU A 258 12.85 -7.68 -10.89
N ILE A 259 11.79 -6.98 -10.48
CA ILE A 259 10.98 -6.15 -11.36
C ILE A 259 11.68 -4.80 -11.45
N ALA A 260 12.04 -4.39 -12.66
CA ALA A 260 12.59 -3.05 -12.88
C ALA A 260 11.49 -2.00 -12.66
N MET A 261 11.79 -0.98 -11.87
CA MET A 261 10.90 0.14 -11.60
C MET A 261 11.46 1.42 -12.23
N GLU A 262 10.62 2.12 -12.97
CA GLU A 262 10.90 3.45 -13.50
C GLU A 262 10.34 4.50 -12.54
N PHE A 263 11.16 5.45 -12.13
CA PHE A 263 10.67 6.61 -11.39
C PHE A 263 9.98 7.61 -12.32
N GLY A 264 8.81 8.11 -11.92
CA GLY A 264 8.05 9.13 -12.64
C GLY A 264 7.71 10.32 -11.76
N PRO A 265 7.87 11.58 -12.19
CA PRO A 265 8.21 12.03 -13.55
C PRO A 265 9.69 11.85 -13.92
N ALA A 266 10.01 12.00 -15.22
CA ALA A 266 11.36 11.86 -15.80
C ALA A 266 12.36 12.98 -15.44
N ALA A 267 12.30 13.50 -14.21
CA ALA A 267 13.21 14.49 -13.65
C ALA A 267 14.40 13.83 -12.95
N PHE A 268 15.50 14.57 -12.80
CA PHE A 268 16.68 14.10 -12.08
C PHE A 268 16.46 14.24 -10.57
N ILE A 269 15.99 13.18 -9.92
CA ILE A 269 15.84 13.17 -8.46
C ILE A 269 17.21 13.02 -7.81
N THR A 270 17.59 14.01 -7.00
CA THR A 270 18.89 14.05 -6.30
C THR A 270 18.75 14.07 -4.78
N THR A 271 17.54 14.36 -4.26
CA THR A 271 17.23 14.48 -2.83
C THR A 271 15.70 14.60 -2.66
N ALA A 272 15.20 14.80 -1.44
CA ALA A 272 13.87 15.37 -1.21
C ALA A 272 13.99 16.84 -0.78
N SER A 273 12.91 17.62 -0.92
CA SER A 273 12.85 18.97 -0.34
C SER A 273 11.39 19.43 -0.20
N TYR A 274 11.18 20.46 0.62
CA TYR A 274 9.95 21.21 0.68
C TYR A 274 10.19 22.65 0.20
N PHE A 275 9.15 23.31 -0.32
CA PHE A 275 9.27 24.67 -0.83
C PHE A 275 8.75 25.69 0.21
N PRO A 276 9.51 26.76 0.53
CA PRO A 276 9.07 27.83 1.43
C PRO A 276 8.33 28.97 0.72
N ASP A 277 7.57 29.76 1.48
CA ASP A 277 7.02 31.04 1.00
C ASP A 277 8.14 32.03 0.63
N TYR A 278 8.03 32.62 -0.57
CA TYR A 278 8.98 33.58 -1.13
C TYR A 278 9.10 34.88 -0.33
N GLU A 279 8.06 35.32 0.40
CA GLU A 279 8.11 36.59 1.14
C GLU A 279 9.03 36.51 2.38
N PHE A 280 9.08 35.35 3.04
CA PHE A 280 9.75 35.19 4.33
C PHE A 280 10.87 34.15 4.35
N LEU A 281 10.87 33.17 3.42
CA LEU A 281 11.81 32.06 3.40
C LEU A 281 11.97 31.39 4.78
N VAL A 282 10.81 31.11 5.42
CA VAL A 282 10.71 30.47 6.75
C VAL A 282 9.51 29.54 6.84
N THR A 283 8.37 29.89 6.27
CA THR A 283 7.14 29.08 6.34
C THR A 283 7.04 28.15 5.13
N PRO A 284 7.06 26.82 5.31
CA PRO A 284 6.78 25.84 4.24
C PRO A 284 5.42 26.09 3.58
N ILE A 285 5.36 26.05 2.25
CA ILE A 285 4.11 26.08 1.46
C ILE A 285 3.81 24.72 0.80
N THR A 286 4.77 23.80 0.74
CA THR A 286 4.58 22.39 0.40
C THR A 286 5.11 21.52 1.53
N PRO A 287 4.65 20.27 1.68
CA PRO A 287 5.40 19.24 2.39
C PRO A 287 6.70 18.91 1.65
N THR A 288 7.52 18.06 2.26
CA THR A 288 8.67 17.44 1.61
C THR A 288 8.19 16.45 0.55
N MET A 289 8.78 16.54 -0.64
CA MET A 289 8.61 15.60 -1.72
C MET A 289 9.97 15.28 -2.34
N LEU A 290 10.06 14.23 -3.16
CA LEU A 290 11.23 14.01 -4.01
C LEU A 290 11.47 15.22 -4.94
N SER A 291 12.74 15.56 -5.13
CA SER A 291 13.15 16.86 -5.66
C SER A 291 14.36 16.81 -6.59
N GLU A 292 14.30 17.63 -7.64
CA GLU A 292 15.45 17.98 -8.48
C GLU A 292 16.29 19.05 -7.78
N LEU A 293 17.56 18.72 -7.50
CA LEU A 293 18.58 19.60 -6.94
C LEU A 293 18.19 20.31 -5.62
N GLY A 294 17.24 19.74 -4.87
CA GLY A 294 16.76 20.25 -3.58
C GLY A 294 15.98 21.57 -3.65
N ILE A 295 15.66 22.07 -4.85
CA ILE A 295 15.03 23.39 -5.06
C ILE A 295 13.66 23.31 -5.74
N SER A 296 13.34 22.16 -6.33
CA SER A 296 12.08 21.93 -7.04
C SER A 296 11.51 20.58 -6.59
N PRO A 297 10.54 20.56 -5.65
CA PRO A 297 9.77 19.37 -5.34
C PRO A 297 8.97 18.96 -6.60
N THR A 298 9.25 17.79 -7.14
CA THR A 298 8.63 17.30 -8.39
C THR A 298 7.44 16.38 -8.14
N SER A 299 7.28 15.93 -6.90
CA SER A 299 6.65 14.64 -6.59
C SER A 299 7.36 13.45 -7.26
N GLY A 300 6.81 12.27 -7.02
CA GLY A 300 6.85 11.17 -7.96
C GLY A 300 6.45 9.85 -7.31
N ALA A 301 6.41 8.82 -8.14
CA ALA A 301 6.09 7.45 -7.77
C ALA A 301 6.90 6.48 -8.64
N PHE A 302 6.91 5.22 -8.21
CA PHE A 302 7.64 4.14 -8.87
C PHE A 302 6.68 3.33 -9.73
N PHE A 303 7.09 2.98 -10.96
CA PHE A 303 6.23 2.34 -11.94
C PHE A 303 6.85 1.07 -12.51
N ALA A 304 6.06 0.00 -12.61
CA ALA A 304 6.43 -1.24 -13.27
C ALA A 304 5.63 -1.43 -14.58
N THR A 305 6.21 -2.15 -15.55
CA THR A 305 5.46 -2.60 -16.73
C THR A 305 4.72 -3.89 -16.40
N VAL A 306 3.40 -3.85 -16.48
CA VAL A 306 2.51 -5.02 -16.33
C VAL A 306 1.82 -5.27 -17.67
N ARG A 307 1.70 -6.54 -18.08
CA ARG A 307 0.96 -6.93 -19.28
C ARG A 307 -0.31 -7.66 -18.89
N LEU A 308 -1.42 -7.25 -19.48
CA LEU A 308 -2.76 -7.78 -19.21
C LEU A 308 -3.37 -8.35 -20.48
N ARG A 309 -4.18 -9.41 -20.36
CA ARG A 309 -5.05 -9.92 -21.43
C ARG A 309 -6.34 -10.46 -20.84
N GLN A 310 -7.47 -10.07 -21.42
CA GLN A 310 -8.74 -10.78 -21.26
C GLN A 310 -8.95 -11.75 -22.41
N GLY A 311 -9.45 -12.95 -22.13
CA GLY A 311 -9.72 -14.01 -23.11
C GLY A 311 -8.50 -14.78 -23.60
N GLU A 312 -8.76 -15.70 -24.53
CA GLU A 312 -7.77 -16.61 -25.11
C GLU A 312 -6.62 -15.87 -25.80
N ALA A 313 -5.41 -16.44 -25.69
CA ALA A 313 -4.23 -15.97 -26.40
C ALA A 313 -4.35 -16.25 -27.90
N THR A 314 -4.55 -15.21 -28.71
CA THR A 314 -4.58 -15.33 -30.18
C THR A 314 -3.67 -14.27 -30.82
N PRO A 315 -3.29 -14.40 -32.11
CA PRO A 315 -2.52 -13.37 -32.80
C PRO A 315 -3.18 -11.99 -32.83
N ASP A 316 -4.51 -11.96 -32.75
CA ASP A 316 -5.32 -10.73 -32.74
C ASP A 316 -5.66 -10.26 -31.30
N ASN A 317 -5.36 -11.08 -30.28
CA ASN A 317 -5.51 -10.77 -28.85
C ASN A 317 -4.18 -11.02 -28.08
N PRO A 318 -3.12 -10.23 -28.35
CA PRO A 318 -1.89 -10.28 -27.57
C PRO A 318 -2.10 -9.66 -26.17
N ALA A 319 -1.22 -9.97 -25.22
CA ALA A 319 -1.19 -9.25 -23.95
C ALA A 319 -0.66 -7.81 -24.16
N THR A 320 -1.42 -6.83 -23.68
CA THR A 320 -1.12 -5.40 -23.83
C THR A 320 -0.33 -4.90 -22.62
N SER A 321 0.73 -4.14 -22.85
CA SER A 321 1.55 -3.54 -21.78
C SER A 321 0.94 -2.23 -21.28
N PHE A 322 0.95 -2.05 -19.96
CA PHE A 322 0.46 -0.88 -19.24
C PHE A 322 1.48 -0.47 -18.16
N ARG A 323 1.47 0.80 -17.76
CA ARG A 323 2.38 1.37 -16.76
C ARG A 323 1.68 1.47 -15.40
N PHE A 324 1.99 0.52 -14.52
CA PHE A 324 1.38 0.41 -13.21
C PHE A 324 2.24 1.10 -12.16
N MET A 325 1.63 1.92 -11.29
CA MET A 325 2.32 2.43 -10.11
C MET A 325 2.48 1.32 -9.08
N VAL A 326 3.68 1.13 -8.53
CA VAL A 326 3.94 0.19 -7.44
C VAL A 326 3.57 0.85 -6.12
N ASP A 327 2.62 0.26 -5.42
CA ASP A 327 1.99 0.84 -4.23
C ASP A 327 1.96 -0.19 -3.10
N THR A 328 2.89 -0.07 -2.15
CA THR A 328 2.94 -0.91 -0.96
C THR A 328 1.82 -0.58 0.04
N GLY A 329 1.17 0.57 -0.05
CA GLY A 329 0.00 0.93 0.74
C GLY A 329 -1.31 0.36 0.20
N ALA A 330 -1.36 -0.05 -1.07
CA ALA A 330 -2.55 -0.65 -1.67
C ALA A 330 -2.61 -2.17 -1.46
N GLN A 331 -3.66 -2.66 -0.80
CA GLN A 331 -3.86 -4.10 -0.62
C GLN A 331 -4.26 -4.78 -1.92
N SER A 332 -5.15 -4.16 -2.70
CA SER A 332 -5.62 -4.65 -4.00
C SER A 332 -4.98 -3.88 -5.16
N SER A 333 -4.88 -4.54 -6.31
CA SER A 333 -4.51 -3.88 -7.56
C SER A 333 -5.70 -3.24 -8.25
N ILE A 334 -5.42 -2.17 -9.01
CA ILE A 334 -6.43 -1.30 -9.63
C ILE A 334 -6.10 -1.10 -11.11
N ILE A 335 -7.12 -1.03 -11.96
CA ILE A 335 -7.03 -0.53 -13.34
C ILE A 335 -7.92 0.68 -13.55
N SER A 336 -7.47 1.63 -14.37
CA SER A 336 -8.34 2.72 -14.83
C SER A 336 -9.44 2.22 -15.77
N GLN A 337 -10.52 2.99 -15.87
CA GLN A 337 -11.59 2.72 -16.84
C GLN A 337 -11.07 2.68 -18.30
N SER A 338 -9.97 3.38 -18.59
CA SER A 338 -9.33 3.36 -19.91
C SER A 338 -8.64 2.03 -20.21
N VAL A 339 -8.10 1.34 -19.20
CA VAL A 339 -7.50 0.01 -19.33
C VAL A 339 -8.58 -1.06 -19.42
N ALA A 340 -9.64 -0.97 -18.59
CA ALA A 340 -10.82 -1.83 -18.69
C ALA A 340 -11.44 -1.80 -20.10
N ALA A 341 -11.59 -0.61 -20.70
CA ALA A 341 -12.06 -0.44 -22.07
C ALA A 341 -11.10 -1.02 -23.12
N GLN A 342 -9.78 -0.87 -22.94
CA GLN A 342 -8.77 -1.44 -23.84
C GLN A 342 -8.72 -2.97 -23.79
N LEU A 343 -8.99 -3.57 -22.63
CA LEU A 343 -9.12 -5.01 -22.45
C LEU A 343 -10.48 -5.57 -22.93
N SER A 344 -11.39 -4.70 -23.38
CA SER A 344 -12.75 -5.06 -23.80
C SER A 344 -13.51 -5.84 -22.72
N LEU A 345 -13.36 -5.45 -21.45
CA LEU A 345 -14.08 -6.05 -20.33
C LEU A 345 -15.60 -5.93 -20.51
N PRO A 346 -16.40 -6.89 -20.00
CA PRO A 346 -17.85 -6.82 -20.07
C PRO A 346 -18.41 -5.61 -19.29
N ILE A 347 -19.65 -5.23 -19.60
CA ILE A 347 -20.35 -4.13 -18.90
C ILE A 347 -20.80 -4.57 -17.48
N GLU A 348 -21.06 -5.86 -17.31
CA GLU A 348 -21.40 -6.46 -16.02
C GLU A 348 -20.09 -6.89 -15.35
N PRO A 349 -19.77 -6.40 -14.14
CA PRO A 349 -18.54 -6.76 -13.44
C PRO A 349 -18.65 -8.15 -12.82
N ASP A 350 -17.52 -8.84 -12.66
CA ASP A 350 -17.48 -10.13 -11.98
C ASP A 350 -17.80 -9.98 -10.48
N PHE A 351 -17.49 -8.80 -9.92
CA PHE A 351 -17.77 -8.43 -8.54
C PHE A 351 -17.81 -6.92 -8.35
N THR A 352 -18.32 -6.46 -7.20
CA THR A 352 -18.16 -5.07 -6.74
C THR A 352 -17.55 -5.04 -5.36
N VAL A 353 -16.71 -4.04 -5.07
CA VAL A 353 -16.07 -3.84 -3.77
C VAL A 353 -16.27 -2.43 -3.23
N ASP A 354 -16.29 -2.31 -1.91
CA ASP A 354 -16.18 -1.03 -1.23
C ASP A 354 -14.70 -0.75 -0.95
N VAL A 355 -14.17 0.37 -1.44
CA VAL A 355 -12.75 0.74 -1.30
C VAL A 355 -12.62 1.95 -0.41
N CYS A 356 -11.84 1.85 0.66
CA CYS A 356 -11.43 3.03 1.43
C CYS A 356 -10.02 3.50 1.05
N GLY A 357 -9.82 4.82 1.06
CA GLY A 357 -8.50 5.44 0.99
C GLY A 357 -8.52 6.88 1.46
N VAL A 358 -7.49 7.66 1.11
CA VAL A 358 -7.54 9.12 1.31
C VAL A 358 -8.75 9.68 0.57
N GLY A 359 -9.54 10.52 1.25
CA GLY A 359 -10.84 11.01 0.78
C GLY A 359 -12.05 10.28 1.35
N GLY A 360 -11.87 9.07 1.91
CA GLY A 360 -12.94 8.26 2.52
C GLY A 360 -13.29 7.01 1.71
N LEU A 361 -14.51 6.50 1.95
CA LEU A 361 -15.07 5.30 1.33
C LEU A 361 -15.65 5.60 -0.07
N VAL A 362 -15.43 4.70 -1.03
CA VAL A 362 -16.18 4.59 -2.27
C VAL A 362 -16.88 3.24 -2.30
N GLU A 363 -18.21 3.25 -2.26
CA GLU A 363 -19.04 2.04 -2.27
C GLU A 363 -19.26 1.52 -3.70
N GLY A 364 -19.39 0.20 -3.85
CA GLY A 364 -19.86 -0.46 -5.07
C GLY A 364 -18.94 -0.32 -6.29
N VAL A 365 -17.62 -0.23 -6.10
CA VAL A 365 -16.63 -0.09 -7.17
C VAL A 365 -16.55 -1.39 -7.98
N GLU A 366 -16.67 -1.29 -9.30
CA GLU A 366 -16.63 -2.43 -10.24
C GLU A 366 -15.30 -3.19 -10.16
N GLY A 367 -15.34 -4.52 -10.25
CA GLY A 367 -14.16 -5.39 -10.21
C GLY A 367 -14.27 -6.58 -11.16
N PHE A 368 -13.13 -7.03 -11.67
CA PHE A 368 -13.03 -8.04 -12.72
C PHE A 368 -11.85 -8.98 -12.49
N TYR A 369 -12.00 -10.23 -12.93
CA TYR A 369 -10.92 -11.21 -13.03
C TYR A 369 -10.26 -11.16 -14.40
N ILE A 370 -9.02 -10.69 -14.44
CA ILE A 370 -8.22 -10.62 -15.66
C ILE A 370 -7.60 -12.00 -15.95
N ASP A 371 -7.96 -12.60 -17.08
CA ASP A 371 -7.60 -13.99 -17.43
C ASP A 371 -6.10 -14.28 -17.38
N TYR A 372 -5.27 -13.30 -17.76
CA TYR A 372 -3.81 -13.41 -17.73
C TYR A 372 -3.12 -12.10 -17.40
N VAL A 373 -2.24 -12.16 -16.41
CA VAL A 373 -1.34 -11.07 -15.99
C VAL A 373 0.10 -11.53 -16.06
N LYS A 374 0.98 -10.65 -16.55
CA LYS A 374 2.42 -10.86 -16.57
C LYS A 374 3.15 -9.61 -16.06
N ILE A 375 3.96 -9.78 -15.03
CA ILE A 375 4.89 -8.76 -14.54
C ILE A 375 6.28 -9.13 -15.05
N ASP A 376 6.89 -8.26 -15.86
CA ASP A 376 8.21 -8.50 -16.43
C ASP A 376 9.30 -8.33 -15.37
N ALA A 377 10.15 -9.35 -15.18
CA ALA A 377 11.20 -9.35 -14.17
C ALA A 377 12.48 -10.06 -14.64
N ARG A 378 13.64 -9.58 -14.18
CA ARG A 378 14.93 -10.30 -14.27
C ARG A 378 14.84 -11.55 -13.38
N GLY A 379 15.33 -12.68 -13.86
CA GLY A 379 15.15 -14.00 -13.21
C GLY A 379 13.93 -14.79 -13.69
N GLY A 380 13.05 -14.18 -14.49
CA GLY A 380 11.84 -14.79 -15.03
C GLY A 380 10.61 -13.99 -14.63
N ALA A 381 9.64 -13.87 -15.53
CA ALA A 381 8.42 -13.11 -15.27
C ALA A 381 7.56 -13.78 -14.19
N LEU A 382 6.78 -12.96 -13.48
CA LEU A 382 5.68 -13.45 -12.65
C LEU A 382 4.43 -13.51 -13.53
N GLU A 383 3.82 -14.68 -13.63
CA GLU A 383 2.63 -14.92 -14.46
C GLU A 383 1.49 -15.42 -13.57
N PHE A 384 0.29 -14.90 -13.81
CA PHE A 384 -0.90 -15.16 -13.02
C PHE A 384 -2.12 -15.38 -13.92
N SER A 385 -3.09 -16.13 -13.43
CA SER A 385 -4.39 -16.36 -14.09
C SER A 385 -5.53 -15.90 -13.18
N ARG A 386 -6.65 -15.48 -13.77
CA ARG A 386 -7.81 -14.90 -13.05
C ARG A 386 -7.37 -13.93 -11.95
N ALA A 387 -6.57 -12.93 -12.29
CA ALA A 387 -6.11 -11.97 -11.30
C ALA A 387 -7.19 -10.90 -11.07
N PRO A 388 -7.67 -10.70 -9.83
CA PRO A 388 -8.66 -9.67 -9.55
C PRO A 388 -8.05 -8.26 -9.64
N PHE A 389 -8.78 -7.34 -10.27
CA PHE A 389 -8.53 -5.90 -10.23
C PHE A 389 -9.82 -5.15 -9.99
N VAL A 390 -9.71 -4.04 -9.27
CA VAL A 390 -10.77 -3.05 -9.10
C VAL A 390 -10.66 -1.99 -10.20
N VAL A 391 -11.78 -1.52 -10.75
CA VAL A 391 -11.83 -0.51 -11.81
C VAL A 391 -12.04 0.87 -11.22
N LEU A 392 -10.95 1.62 -11.07
CA LEU A 392 -10.97 2.98 -10.54
C LEU A 392 -9.96 3.87 -11.26
N SER A 393 -10.43 5.01 -11.76
CA SER A 393 -9.60 5.99 -12.44
C SER A 393 -8.92 6.92 -11.41
N ILE A 394 -7.70 6.57 -11.01
CA ILE A 394 -6.91 7.38 -10.06
C ILE A 394 -6.06 8.43 -10.81
N ALA A 395 -5.95 9.63 -10.25
CA ALA A 395 -5.13 10.71 -10.78
C ALA A 395 -3.63 10.38 -10.71
N SER A 396 -2.87 10.78 -11.73
CA SER A 396 -1.42 10.56 -11.78
C SER A 396 -0.62 11.70 -11.12
N PRO A 397 0.49 11.39 -10.40
CA PRO A 397 1.53 12.36 -10.02
C PRO A 397 2.08 13.19 -11.18
N GLU A 398 2.07 12.63 -12.39
CA GLU A 398 2.52 13.30 -13.62
C GLU A 398 1.40 14.10 -14.32
N GLY A 399 0.17 14.05 -13.79
CA GLY A 399 -1.04 14.58 -14.41
C GLY A 399 -1.78 13.57 -15.29
N GLY A 400 -3.10 13.75 -15.43
CA GLY A 400 -3.97 12.76 -16.07
C GLY A 400 -4.35 11.62 -15.10
N THR A 401 -4.57 10.42 -15.63
CA THR A 401 -4.83 9.20 -14.85
C THR A 401 -3.70 8.18 -15.06
N ILE A 402 -3.34 7.42 -14.03
CA ILE A 402 -2.45 6.26 -14.20
C ILE A 402 -3.18 5.12 -14.91
N ASP A 403 -2.46 4.23 -15.58
CA ASP A 403 -3.08 3.04 -16.20
C ASP A 403 -3.66 2.12 -15.11
N GLY A 404 -2.92 1.93 -14.01
CA GLY A 404 -3.31 1.14 -12.86
C GLY A 404 -2.35 1.24 -11.68
N VAL A 405 -2.71 0.57 -10.57
CA VAL A 405 -1.92 0.41 -9.34
C VAL A 405 -1.64 -1.07 -9.13
N LEU A 406 -0.39 -1.40 -8.85
CA LEU A 406 0.08 -2.75 -8.51
C LEU A 406 0.22 -2.82 -6.99
N GLY A 407 -0.84 -3.33 -6.36
CA GLY A 407 -0.92 -3.53 -4.92
C GLY A 407 -0.28 -4.84 -4.45
N MET A 408 -0.29 -5.05 -3.14
CA MET A 408 0.37 -6.18 -2.49
C MET A 408 -0.34 -7.53 -2.69
N ASN A 409 -1.56 -7.56 -3.27
CA ASN A 409 -2.26 -8.81 -3.59
C ASN A 409 -1.52 -9.73 -4.57
N PHE A 410 -0.60 -9.22 -5.40
CA PHE A 410 0.27 -10.06 -6.24
C PHE A 410 1.47 -10.66 -5.49
N PHE A 411 1.76 -10.16 -4.29
CA PHE A 411 2.91 -10.54 -3.47
C PHE A 411 2.50 -11.18 -2.13
N TRP A 412 1.22 -11.48 -1.94
CA TRP A 412 0.64 -11.97 -0.68
C TRP A 412 1.36 -13.17 -0.04
N ASN A 413 2.02 -14.01 -0.84
CA ASN A 413 2.83 -15.15 -0.40
C ASN A 413 4.32 -15.02 -0.75
N ARG A 414 4.86 -13.81 -0.83
CA ARG A 414 6.25 -13.55 -1.26
C ARG A 414 6.88 -12.46 -0.43
N ASN A 415 8.12 -12.68 -0.02
CA ASN A 415 8.94 -11.62 0.53
C ASN A 415 9.31 -10.63 -0.59
N VAL A 416 9.36 -9.35 -0.24
CA VAL A 416 9.62 -8.24 -1.14
C VAL A 416 10.80 -7.42 -0.61
N VAL A 417 11.66 -6.91 -1.48
CA VAL A 417 12.54 -5.77 -1.15
C VAL A 417 12.24 -4.65 -2.11
N PHE A 418 11.84 -3.51 -1.56
CA PHE A 418 11.85 -2.23 -2.26
C PHE A 418 13.27 -1.67 -2.19
N GLU A 419 14.00 -1.72 -3.31
CA GLU A 419 15.41 -1.33 -3.43
C GLU A 419 15.52 -0.11 -4.36
N PRO A 420 15.48 1.12 -3.83
CA PRO A 420 15.87 2.31 -4.57
C PRO A 420 17.40 2.30 -4.73
N THR A 421 17.88 2.45 -5.95
CA THR A 421 19.32 2.54 -6.21
C THR A 421 19.72 3.97 -6.56
N TRP A 422 20.88 4.39 -6.07
CA TRP A 422 21.42 5.72 -6.31
C TRP A 422 22.81 5.60 -6.91
N GLU A 423 23.03 6.28 -8.04
CA GLU A 423 24.31 6.30 -8.73
C GLU A 423 24.97 7.69 -8.58
N LEU A 424 26.28 7.71 -8.32
CA LEU A 424 27.08 8.93 -8.30
C LEU A 424 27.38 9.38 -9.74
N VAL A 425 26.70 10.44 -10.21
CA VAL A 425 26.81 10.90 -11.61
C VAL A 425 27.74 12.10 -11.79
N SER A 426 28.05 12.82 -10.71
CA SER A 426 29.11 13.84 -10.66
C SER A 426 29.90 13.72 -9.37
N THR A 427 31.21 13.98 -9.41
CA THR A 427 32.11 14.01 -8.23
C THR A 427 32.52 15.43 -7.80
N ASP A 428 32.14 16.47 -8.56
CA ASP A 428 32.46 17.88 -8.27
C ASP A 428 31.32 18.80 -8.77
N PRO A 429 30.31 19.10 -7.93
CA PRO A 429 30.05 18.52 -6.60
C PRO A 429 29.62 17.04 -6.70
N GLU A 430 29.65 16.33 -5.56
CA GLU A 430 29.04 15.00 -5.47
C GLU A 430 27.52 15.11 -5.70
N ILE A 431 27.04 14.54 -6.80
CA ILE A 431 25.62 14.46 -7.14
C ILE A 431 25.27 12.99 -7.35
N TYR A 432 24.50 12.47 -6.41
CA TYR A 432 23.83 11.18 -6.54
C TYR A 432 22.50 11.38 -7.24
N MET A 433 22.12 10.46 -8.12
CA MET A 433 20.82 10.44 -8.78
C MET A 433 20.18 9.07 -8.63
N LEU A 434 18.86 9.04 -8.43
CA LEU A 434 18.09 7.82 -8.43
C LEU A 434 18.23 7.12 -9.81
N SER A 435 18.59 5.83 -9.81
CA SER A 435 18.93 5.06 -11.01
C SER A 435 18.06 3.80 -11.16
N GLU A 436 18.63 2.63 -11.48
CA GLU A 436 17.91 1.38 -11.73
C GLU A 436 17.23 0.85 -10.44
N THR A 437 16.04 1.36 -10.12
CA THR A 437 15.28 0.94 -8.93
C THR A 437 14.63 -0.42 -9.18
N PHE A 438 14.65 -1.32 -8.19
CA PHE A 438 14.09 -2.67 -8.32
C PHE A 438 13.11 -3.00 -7.20
N LEU A 439 12.03 -3.71 -7.57
CA LEU A 439 11.24 -4.49 -6.63
C LEU A 439 11.74 -5.94 -6.69
N ARG A 440 12.54 -6.35 -5.71
CA ARG A 440 12.99 -7.74 -5.59
C ARG A 440 11.87 -8.58 -5.00
N VAL A 441 11.60 -9.74 -5.58
CA VAL A 441 10.48 -10.60 -5.15
C VAL A 441 10.96 -12.05 -5.04
N SER A 442 10.71 -12.67 -3.89
CA SER A 442 11.10 -14.05 -3.62
C SER A 442 10.32 -15.04 -4.49
N SER A 443 10.78 -16.30 -4.50
CA SER A 443 9.89 -17.43 -4.80
C SER A 443 8.74 -17.47 -3.77
N PRO A 444 7.61 -18.14 -4.05
CA PRO A 444 6.54 -18.26 -3.06
C PRO A 444 7.09 -18.79 -1.74
N VAL A 445 6.77 -18.10 -0.65
CA VAL A 445 6.83 -18.62 0.70
C VAL A 445 5.82 -19.76 0.76
N GLY A 446 6.22 -20.87 1.38
CA GLY A 446 5.27 -21.94 1.66
C GLY A 446 4.30 -21.46 2.74
N VAL A 447 3.02 -21.39 2.38
CA VAL A 447 1.90 -21.09 3.27
C VAL A 447 1.11 -22.38 3.44
N ALA A 448 0.72 -22.72 4.67
CA ALA A 448 -0.08 -23.91 4.93
C ALA A 448 -1.45 -23.77 4.24
N TYR A 449 -1.98 -24.85 3.67
CA TYR A 449 -3.37 -24.80 3.23
C TYR A 449 -4.27 -24.61 4.46
N GLY A 450 -5.11 -23.59 4.48
CA GLY A 450 -5.90 -23.25 5.66
C GLY A 450 -5.35 -22.09 6.49
N ASP A 451 -4.15 -21.58 6.18
CA ASP A 451 -3.68 -20.27 6.66
C ASP A 451 -4.35 -19.19 5.78
N PHE A 452 -5.54 -18.82 6.21
CA PHE A 452 -6.43 -17.91 5.50
C PHE A 452 -6.20 -16.46 5.95
N ASP A 453 -5.81 -16.21 7.21
CA ASP A 453 -5.48 -14.86 7.69
C ASP A 453 -4.02 -14.40 7.44
N VAL A 454 -3.14 -15.33 7.03
CA VAL A 454 -1.73 -15.14 6.64
C VAL A 454 -0.81 -14.79 7.83
N ASP A 455 -1.05 -15.43 8.97
CA ASP A 455 -0.21 -15.35 10.18
C ASP A 455 0.83 -16.49 10.31
N LEU A 456 0.84 -17.43 9.37
CA LEU A 456 1.64 -18.66 9.31
C LEU A 456 1.27 -19.77 10.31
N ASP A 457 0.21 -19.64 11.10
CA ASP A 457 -0.45 -20.75 11.79
C ASP A 457 -1.77 -21.15 11.09
N VAL A 458 -2.51 -22.10 11.68
CA VAL A 458 -3.82 -22.53 11.19
C VAL A 458 -4.67 -22.82 12.43
N ASP A 459 -5.55 -21.89 12.79
CA ASP A 459 -6.22 -21.90 14.09
C ASP A 459 -7.74 -21.61 14.05
N ALA A 460 -8.29 -21.09 15.15
CA ALA A 460 -9.69 -20.74 15.28
C ALA A 460 -10.09 -19.47 14.51
N GLY A 461 -9.15 -18.58 14.20
CA GLY A 461 -9.31 -17.43 13.32
C GLY A 461 -9.56 -17.87 11.88
N ASP A 462 -8.71 -18.73 11.35
CA ASP A 462 -8.88 -19.34 10.03
C ASP A 462 -10.14 -20.18 9.94
N ALA A 463 -10.45 -20.98 10.98
CA ALA A 463 -11.72 -21.69 11.04
C ALA A 463 -12.92 -20.73 10.98
N GLY A 464 -12.78 -19.52 11.54
CA GLY A 464 -13.76 -18.45 11.43
C GLY A 464 -13.92 -17.94 9.99
N MET A 465 -12.81 -17.68 9.30
CA MET A 465 -12.82 -17.27 7.88
C MET A 465 -13.41 -18.38 6.99
N PHE A 466 -12.95 -19.61 7.17
CA PHE A 466 -13.45 -20.79 6.47
C PHE A 466 -14.97 -20.94 6.62
N MET A 467 -15.48 -20.90 7.84
CA MET A 467 -16.92 -21.01 8.12
C MET A 467 -17.73 -19.82 7.62
N SER A 468 -17.10 -18.67 7.31
CA SER A 468 -17.75 -17.53 6.67
C SER A 468 -17.88 -17.70 5.15
N CYS A 469 -16.97 -18.45 4.53
CA CYS A 469 -16.94 -18.77 3.10
C CYS A 469 -17.66 -20.07 2.73
N PHE A 470 -17.91 -20.97 3.69
CA PHE A 470 -18.49 -22.29 3.46
C PHE A 470 -19.86 -22.22 2.76
N THR A 471 -19.91 -22.62 1.49
CA THR A 471 -21.13 -22.75 0.68
C THR A 471 -21.76 -24.12 0.86
N GLY A 472 -20.93 -25.17 1.01
CA GLY A 472 -21.35 -26.56 0.94
C GLY A 472 -21.46 -27.09 -0.50
N PRO A 473 -21.68 -28.41 -0.68
CA PRO A 473 -21.49 -29.09 -1.95
C PRO A 473 -22.47 -28.66 -3.06
N GLY A 474 -21.91 -28.31 -4.20
CA GLY A 474 -22.57 -27.88 -5.42
C GLY A 474 -22.12 -26.48 -5.84
N PRO A 475 -22.22 -26.13 -7.14
CA PRO A 475 -21.58 -24.95 -7.75
C PRO A 475 -22.30 -23.62 -7.42
N ASP A 476 -22.56 -23.38 -6.14
CA ASP A 476 -22.96 -22.10 -5.58
C ASP A 476 -21.72 -21.21 -5.55
N LEU A 477 -21.65 -20.27 -6.50
CA LEU A 477 -20.49 -19.42 -6.75
C LEU A 477 -19.90 -18.83 -5.47
N VAL A 478 -18.70 -19.30 -5.12
CA VAL A 478 -17.86 -18.76 -4.06
C VAL A 478 -17.69 -17.26 -4.28
N SER A 479 -17.83 -16.47 -3.21
CA SER A 479 -17.66 -15.03 -3.31
C SER A 479 -16.19 -14.68 -3.60
N PRO A 480 -15.90 -13.56 -4.28
CA PRO A 480 -14.55 -13.25 -4.79
C PRO A 480 -13.45 -13.18 -3.72
N GLU A 481 -13.81 -12.75 -2.51
CA GLU A 481 -12.97 -12.75 -1.32
C GLU A 481 -12.66 -14.18 -0.83
N CYS A 482 -13.54 -15.13 -1.10
CA CYS A 482 -13.45 -16.54 -0.74
C CYS A 482 -12.84 -17.45 -1.83
N ASP A 483 -12.61 -16.98 -3.08
CA ASP A 483 -12.03 -17.76 -4.21
C ASP A 483 -10.65 -18.40 -3.88
N HIS A 484 -9.99 -17.93 -2.81
CA HIS A 484 -8.72 -18.47 -2.34
C HIS A 484 -8.87 -19.60 -1.29
N LEU A 485 -10.09 -19.93 -0.87
CA LEU A 485 -10.41 -21.05 0.02
C LEU A 485 -10.87 -22.28 -0.77
N ASP A 486 -11.49 -22.09 -1.93
CA ASP A 486 -11.78 -23.14 -2.93
C ASP A 486 -10.45 -23.79 -3.34
N GLY A 487 -10.19 -24.99 -2.81
CA GLY A 487 -8.89 -25.65 -2.85
C GLY A 487 -8.74 -26.62 -4.01
N ASP A 488 -9.83 -27.26 -4.43
CA ASP A 488 -9.85 -28.17 -5.58
C ASP A 488 -10.35 -27.52 -6.89
N PHE A 489 -10.87 -26.28 -6.79
CA PHE A 489 -11.24 -25.37 -7.87
C PHE A 489 -12.53 -25.74 -8.61
N ASP A 490 -13.47 -26.44 -7.97
CA ASP A 490 -14.77 -26.79 -8.55
C ASP A 490 -15.83 -25.67 -8.48
N GLY A 491 -15.54 -24.60 -7.72
CA GLY A 491 -16.38 -23.41 -7.58
C GLY A 491 -17.30 -23.41 -6.36
N ASP A 492 -17.02 -24.24 -5.35
CA ASP A 492 -17.62 -24.20 -4.02
C ASP A 492 -16.55 -24.22 -2.87
N VAL A 493 -16.97 -24.11 -1.61
CA VAL A 493 -16.11 -24.31 -0.43
C VAL A 493 -16.84 -25.26 0.51
N ASP A 494 -16.41 -26.54 0.56
CA ASP A 494 -17.16 -27.58 1.27
C ASP A 494 -16.33 -28.46 2.23
N LEU A 495 -16.76 -29.70 2.43
CA LEU A 495 -16.12 -30.68 3.29
C LEU A 495 -14.79 -31.21 2.71
N VAL A 496 -14.51 -31.04 1.42
CA VAL A 496 -13.21 -31.35 0.79
C VAL A 496 -12.14 -30.38 1.30
N GLU A 497 -12.40 -29.09 1.22
CA GLU A 497 -11.56 -27.99 1.70
C GLU A 497 -11.42 -28.09 3.21
N TYR A 498 -12.52 -28.36 3.92
CA TYR A 498 -12.49 -28.57 5.36
C TYR A 498 -11.62 -29.77 5.78
N GLN A 499 -11.60 -30.85 4.98
CA GLN A 499 -10.72 -31.99 5.25
C GLN A 499 -9.24 -31.62 5.04
N GLN A 500 -8.92 -30.75 4.09
CA GLN A 500 -7.56 -30.22 3.90
C GLN A 500 -7.17 -29.31 5.08
N PHE A 501 -8.02 -28.35 5.43
CA PHE A 501 -7.87 -27.45 6.59
C PHE A 501 -7.59 -28.23 7.90
N GLN A 502 -8.39 -29.25 8.20
CA GLN A 502 -8.22 -30.09 9.39
C GLN A 502 -6.87 -30.81 9.50
N GLN A 503 -6.16 -31.02 8.39
CA GLN A 503 -4.82 -31.64 8.40
C GLN A 503 -3.70 -30.64 8.72
N CYS A 504 -4.00 -29.35 8.63
CA CYS A 504 -3.05 -28.25 8.82
C CYS A 504 -3.13 -27.60 10.20
N PHE A 505 -4.30 -27.68 10.85
CA PHE A 505 -4.58 -27.06 12.14
C PHE A 505 -3.47 -27.28 13.18
N SER A 506 -2.87 -26.18 13.66
CA SER A 506 -1.65 -26.18 14.46
C SER A 506 -1.80 -25.59 15.88
N ASP A 507 -2.93 -24.95 16.19
CA ASP A 507 -3.15 -24.01 17.29
C ASP A 507 -2.46 -22.63 17.08
N SER A 508 -3.03 -21.59 17.71
CA SER A 508 -2.56 -20.20 17.67
C SER A 508 -1.10 -20.02 18.12
N ASP A 509 -0.35 -19.15 17.45
CA ASP A 509 1.09 -18.90 17.61
C ASP A 509 1.97 -20.14 17.30
N VAL A 510 1.45 -21.17 16.62
CA VAL A 510 2.20 -22.37 16.24
C VAL A 510 2.29 -22.48 14.73
N THR A 511 3.44 -22.08 14.16
CA THR A 511 3.68 -22.12 12.71
C THR A 511 3.30 -23.47 12.09
N ALA A 512 2.30 -23.45 11.20
CA ALA A 512 1.78 -24.61 10.53
C ALA A 512 2.81 -25.19 9.55
N ASN A 513 2.67 -26.47 9.20
CA ASN A 513 3.57 -27.08 8.22
C ASN A 513 3.22 -26.57 6.81
N PRO A 514 4.10 -25.82 6.11
CA PRO A 514 3.79 -25.24 4.80
C PRO A 514 3.59 -26.26 3.66
N THR A 515 3.68 -27.56 3.95
CA THR A 515 3.39 -28.66 3.01
C THR A 515 2.17 -29.50 3.41
N CYS A 516 1.35 -29.05 4.35
CA CYS A 516 0.10 -29.74 4.70
C CYS A 516 -1.01 -29.37 3.70
N GLY A 517 -2.03 -30.23 3.58
CA GLY A 517 -3.20 -30.02 2.69
C GLY A 517 -2.99 -30.36 1.21
N PHE A 518 -1.74 -30.59 0.76
CA PHE A 518 -1.38 -30.91 -0.64
C PHE A 518 -0.98 -32.38 -0.87
#